data_AF-A0A0B8QBZ4-F1
#
_entry.id   AF-A0A0B8QBZ4-F1
#
_cell.length_a   1.000
_cell.length_b   1.000
_cell.length_c   1.000
_cell.angle_alpha   90.00
_cell.angle_beta   90.00
_cell.angle_gamma   90.00
#
_symmetry.space_group_name_H-M   'P 1'
#
loop_
_entity.id
_entity.type
_entity.pdbx_description
1 polymer ?
#
loop_
_entity_poly.entity_id
_entity_poly.type
_entity_poly.pdbx_seq_one_letter_code
_entity_poly.pdbx_strand_id
1 'polypeptide(L)'
;MPTREVIIKSVLNRVPKDAINQFISRDKSSFSVLIMASLVGILAGIVGTYFEIAVRFVSETRTDWLKSEIAGVVPLWLAAILISAALAFVGYFLVHRFAPEAAGSGIPEIEGAMDNIRPVRWWRVLPVKFFGGMGALGSGMVLGREGPTVQMGGAVGRMISDIFRVKDDDTRHSLLASGAAGGLAAAFNAPLPALCLLSKRCVLSFATHSYLFARLSSLQSCRTLYFAISMAKRR
;
A
#
# COMPACT_ATOMS: atom_id res chain seq x y z
N MET A 1 -38.12 15.18 -39.81
CA MET A 1 -36.92 14.87 -39.01
C MET A 1 -37.09 15.58 -37.66
N PRO A 2 -37.16 14.87 -36.53
CA PRO A 2 -37.29 15.54 -35.23
C PRO A 2 -36.05 16.40 -34.97
N THR A 3 -36.27 17.66 -34.64
CA THR A 3 -35.22 18.63 -34.33
C THR A 3 -34.43 18.17 -33.11
N ARG A 4 -33.10 18.30 -33.18
CA ARG A 4 -32.12 17.81 -32.19
C ARG A 4 -32.47 18.18 -30.74
N GLU A 5 -33.15 19.31 -30.53
CA GLU A 5 -33.61 19.76 -29.22
C GLU A 5 -34.69 18.87 -28.57
N VAL A 6 -35.57 18.26 -29.36
CA VAL A 6 -36.66 17.42 -28.85
C VAL A 6 -36.11 16.10 -28.29
N ILE A 7 -35.07 15.57 -28.94
CA ILE A 7 -34.38 14.35 -28.49
C ILE A 7 -33.62 14.62 -27.19
N ILE A 8 -32.93 15.76 -27.09
CA ILE A 8 -32.18 16.13 -25.88
C ILE A 8 -33.12 16.33 -24.68
N LYS A 9 -34.24 17.03 -24.87
CA LYS A 9 -35.25 17.23 -23.80
C LYS A 9 -35.92 15.91 -23.38
N SER A 10 -36.19 15.00 -24.33
CA SER A 10 -36.75 13.66 -24.05
C SER A 10 -35.82 12.79 -23.21
N VAL A 11 -34.51 12.84 -23.50
CA VAL A 11 -33.50 12.07 -22.75
C VAL A 11 -33.25 12.66 -21.36
N LEU A 12 -33.15 13.98 -21.24
CA LEU A 12 -32.97 14.66 -19.95
C LEU A 12 -34.14 14.44 -18.99
N ASN A 13 -35.37 14.28 -19.50
CA ASN A 13 -36.54 14.00 -18.67
C ASN A 13 -36.62 12.54 -18.16
N ARG A 14 -35.82 11.62 -18.73
CA ARG A 14 -35.71 10.22 -18.25
C ARG A 14 -34.62 10.04 -17.20
N VAL A 15 -33.72 11.00 -17.06
CA VAL A 15 -32.69 10.94 -16.02
C VAL A 15 -33.35 11.38 -14.70
N PRO A 16 -33.41 10.51 -13.68
CA PRO A 16 -34.00 10.90 -12.40
C PRO A 16 -33.23 12.11 -11.86
N LYS A 17 -33.95 13.15 -11.44
CA LYS A 17 -33.36 14.39 -10.90
C LYS A 17 -32.41 14.10 -9.72
N ASP A 18 -32.61 12.99 -9.04
CA ASP A 18 -31.74 12.46 -7.98
C ASP A 18 -30.35 12.09 -8.49
N ALA A 19 -30.23 11.48 -9.68
CA ALA A 19 -28.94 11.16 -10.28
C ALA A 19 -28.18 12.43 -10.73
N ILE A 20 -28.90 13.45 -11.20
CA ILE A 20 -28.33 14.74 -11.57
C ILE A 20 -27.84 15.48 -10.31
N ASN A 21 -28.65 15.53 -9.26
CA ASN A 21 -28.28 16.14 -7.99
C ASN A 21 -27.14 15.38 -7.31
N GLN A 22 -27.11 14.05 -7.39
CA GLN A 22 -26.03 13.21 -6.88
C GLN A 22 -24.71 13.41 -7.64
N PHE A 23 -24.75 13.71 -8.94
CA PHE A 23 -23.56 14.10 -9.71
C PHE A 23 -23.07 15.52 -9.37
N ILE A 24 -24.00 16.46 -9.17
CA ILE A 24 -23.69 17.87 -8.85
C ILE A 24 -23.17 18.03 -7.41
N SER A 25 -23.66 17.26 -6.44
CA SER A 25 -23.18 17.30 -5.05
C SER A 25 -21.81 16.61 -4.86
N ARG A 26 -21.38 15.79 -5.82
CA ARG A 26 -20.15 14.98 -5.75
C ARG A 26 -18.87 15.79 -5.94
N ASP A 27 -18.95 17.01 -6.46
CA ASP A 27 -17.79 17.86 -6.76
C ASP A 27 -17.50 18.94 -5.68
N LYS A 28 -18.10 18.79 -4.49
CA LYS A 28 -17.75 19.59 -3.30
C LYS A 28 -16.74 18.85 -2.40
N SER A 29 -15.74 18.20 -2.97
CA SER A 29 -14.61 17.75 -2.16
C SER A 29 -13.93 19.00 -1.60
N SER A 30 -14.09 19.23 -0.30
CA SER A 30 -13.43 20.35 0.36
C SER A 30 -11.93 20.30 0.08
N PHE A 31 -11.33 21.44 -0.24
CA PHE A 31 -9.89 21.56 -0.50
C PHE A 31 -9.02 20.87 0.56
N SER A 32 -9.50 20.84 1.81
CA SER A 32 -8.88 20.11 2.92
C SER A 32 -8.76 18.60 2.70
N VAL A 33 -9.77 17.95 2.12
CA VAL A 33 -9.76 16.50 1.84
C VAL A 33 -8.71 16.15 0.78
N LEU A 34 -8.53 17.02 -0.21
CA LEU A 34 -7.51 16.85 -1.25
C LEU A 34 -6.10 16.90 -0.67
N ILE A 35 -5.84 17.83 0.26
CA ILE A 35 -4.56 17.92 0.96
C ILE A 35 -4.31 16.67 1.79
N MET A 36 -5.30 16.21 2.56
CA MET A 36 -5.18 15.00 3.37
C MET A 36 -4.93 13.76 2.50
N ALA A 37 -5.63 13.62 1.37
CA ALA A 37 -5.44 12.51 0.44
C ALA A 37 -4.05 12.52 -0.19
N SER A 38 -3.53 13.70 -0.56
CA SER A 38 -2.16 13.86 -1.06
C SER A 38 -1.13 13.42 -0.02
N LEU A 39 -1.30 13.86 1.24
CA LEU A 39 -0.46 13.47 2.36
C LEU A 39 -0.48 11.95 2.59
N VAL A 40 -1.66 11.35 2.58
CA VAL A 40 -1.85 9.89 2.69
C VAL A 40 -1.11 9.16 1.58
N GLY A 41 -1.27 9.59 0.32
CA GLY A 41 -0.61 8.96 -0.82
C GLY A 41 0.91 9.01 -0.72
N ILE A 42 1.47 10.14 -0.27
CA ILE A 42 2.93 10.31 -0.09
C ILE A 42 3.41 9.36 1.01
N LEU A 43 2.76 9.35 2.16
CA LEU A 43 3.13 8.49 3.29
C LEU A 43 2.99 7.00 2.96
N ALA A 44 1.91 6.60 2.29
CA ALA A 44 1.71 5.23 1.83
C ALA A 44 2.79 4.82 0.81
N GLY A 45 3.17 5.72 -0.10
CA GLY A 45 4.25 5.48 -1.06
C GLY A 45 5.61 5.34 -0.39
N ILE A 46 5.91 6.17 0.61
CA ILE A 46 7.14 6.07 1.42
C ILE A 46 7.17 4.72 2.13
N VAL A 47 6.11 4.37 2.87
CA VAL A 47 6.02 3.08 3.59
C VAL A 47 6.18 1.89 2.65
N GLY A 48 5.49 1.91 1.50
CA GLY A 48 5.59 0.86 0.49
C GLY A 48 6.99 0.72 -0.09
N THR A 49 7.68 1.83 -0.34
CA THR A 49 9.05 1.79 -0.89
C THR A 49 10.06 1.33 0.14
N TYR A 50 9.96 1.79 1.39
CA TYR A 50 10.81 1.29 2.47
C TYR A 50 10.61 -0.21 2.72
N PHE A 51 9.37 -0.69 2.57
CA PHE A 51 9.08 -2.12 2.67
C PHE A 51 9.76 -2.92 1.55
N GLU A 52 9.73 -2.45 0.31
CA GLU A 52 10.47 -3.09 -0.79
C GLU A 52 11.97 -3.13 -0.50
N ILE A 53 12.55 -2.00 -0.08
CA ILE A 53 13.99 -1.91 0.24
C ILE A 53 14.35 -2.89 1.36
N ALA A 54 13.52 -2.97 2.41
CA ALA A 54 13.76 -3.87 3.52
C ALA A 54 13.68 -5.35 3.12
N VAL A 55 12.70 -5.73 2.30
CA VAL A 55 12.57 -7.10 1.77
C VAL A 55 13.79 -7.47 0.92
N ARG A 56 14.22 -6.57 0.02
CA ARG A 56 15.43 -6.77 -0.79
C ARG A 56 16.67 -6.94 0.08
N PHE A 57 16.85 -6.06 1.06
CA PHE A 57 17.97 -6.12 2.00
C PHE A 57 18.05 -7.47 2.74
N VAL A 58 16.92 -7.96 3.26
CA VAL A 58 16.88 -9.27 3.95
C VAL A 58 17.19 -10.41 2.98
N SER A 59 16.60 -10.39 1.77
CA SER A 59 16.84 -11.44 0.77
C SER A 59 18.28 -11.47 0.27
N GLU A 60 18.88 -10.31 0.02
CA GLU A 60 20.29 -10.16 -0.39
C GLU A 60 21.23 -10.61 0.73
N THR A 61 21.02 -10.12 1.96
CA THR A 61 21.84 -10.51 3.13
C THR A 61 21.82 -12.01 3.35
N ARG A 62 20.65 -12.64 3.24
CA ARG A 62 20.51 -14.11 3.33
C ARG A 62 21.30 -14.81 2.23
N THR A 63 21.22 -14.31 1.00
CA THR A 63 21.90 -14.92 -0.16
C THR A 63 23.41 -14.78 -0.06
N ASP A 64 23.90 -13.62 0.42
CA ASP A 64 25.31 -13.36 0.67
C ASP A 64 25.83 -14.29 1.79
N TRP A 65 25.14 -14.37 2.93
CA TRP A 65 25.50 -15.25 4.04
C TRP A 65 25.57 -16.73 3.65
N LEU A 66 24.62 -17.21 2.85
CA LEU A 66 24.61 -18.58 2.36
C LEU A 66 25.85 -18.89 1.49
N LYS A 67 26.30 -17.92 0.69
CA LYS A 67 27.44 -18.09 -0.23
C LYS A 67 28.79 -17.93 0.45
N SER A 68 28.95 -16.99 1.38
CA SER A 68 30.27 -16.66 1.97
C SER A 68 30.63 -17.51 3.18
N GLU A 69 29.70 -17.74 4.09
CA GLU A 69 30.02 -18.33 5.42
C GLU A 69 29.77 -19.84 5.49
N ILE A 70 28.84 -20.37 4.68
CA ILE A 70 28.28 -21.71 4.91
C ILE A 70 28.74 -22.73 3.85
N ALA A 71 29.34 -22.27 2.74
CA ALA A 71 29.71 -23.11 1.59
C ALA A 71 30.71 -24.25 1.90
N GLY A 72 31.32 -24.28 3.09
CA GLY A 72 32.27 -25.32 3.52
C GLY A 72 31.86 -26.17 4.74
N VAL A 73 30.83 -25.79 5.51
CA VAL A 73 30.53 -26.43 6.82
C VAL A 73 29.27 -27.29 6.78
N VAL A 74 28.24 -26.86 6.05
CA VAL A 74 26.93 -27.53 6.00
C VAL A 74 26.48 -27.60 4.54
N PRO A 75 25.81 -28.68 4.10
CA PRO A 75 25.19 -28.70 2.77
C PRO A 75 24.29 -27.47 2.57
N LEU A 76 24.59 -26.70 1.51
CA LEU A 76 23.98 -25.41 1.22
C LEU A 76 22.44 -25.46 1.20
N TRP A 77 21.88 -26.56 0.69
CA TRP A 77 20.43 -26.78 0.63
C TRP A 77 19.79 -26.82 2.03
N LEU A 78 20.45 -27.42 3.01
CA LEU A 78 19.94 -27.53 4.37
C LEU A 78 19.99 -26.19 5.10
N ALA A 79 21.10 -25.46 4.96
CA ALA A 79 21.24 -24.13 5.53
C ALA A 79 20.22 -23.14 4.94
N ALA A 80 19.98 -23.20 3.62
CA ALA A 80 18.96 -22.38 2.97
C ALA A 80 17.56 -22.64 3.54
N ILE A 81 17.19 -23.91 3.74
CA ILE A 81 15.91 -24.28 4.34
C ILE A 81 15.79 -23.74 5.76
N LEU A 82 16.80 -23.95 6.61
CA LEU A 82 16.75 -23.54 8.02
C LEU A 82 16.65 -22.02 8.19
N ILE A 83 17.44 -21.25 7.45
CA ILE A 83 17.41 -19.78 7.53
C ILE A 83 16.09 -19.24 7.00
N SER A 84 15.60 -19.77 5.85
CA SER A 84 14.29 -19.38 5.33
C SER A 84 13.16 -19.75 6.29
N ALA A 85 13.20 -20.94 6.90
CA ALA A 85 12.20 -21.37 7.87
C ALA A 85 12.19 -20.48 9.12
N ALA A 86 13.37 -20.09 9.63
CA ALA A 86 13.48 -19.18 10.77
C ALA A 86 12.89 -17.80 10.45
N LEU A 87 13.22 -17.21 9.30
CA LEU A 87 12.66 -15.93 8.85
C LEU A 87 11.14 -15.99 8.66
N ALA A 88 10.64 -17.06 8.04
CA ALA A 88 9.20 -17.27 7.88
C ALA A 88 8.50 -17.46 9.23
N PHE A 89 9.10 -18.19 10.17
CA PHE A 89 8.57 -18.39 11.51
C PHE A 89 8.47 -17.09 12.30
N VAL A 90 9.50 -16.23 12.24
CA VAL A 90 9.45 -14.90 12.85
C VAL A 90 8.30 -14.08 12.25
N GLY A 91 8.15 -14.09 10.93
CA GLY A 91 7.04 -13.40 10.26
C GLY A 91 5.67 -13.90 10.70
N TYR A 92 5.49 -15.22 10.75
CA TYR A 92 4.27 -15.88 11.24
C TYR A 92 3.98 -15.52 12.70
N PHE A 93 4.99 -15.59 13.57
CA PHE A 93 4.86 -15.31 14.99
C PHE A 93 4.41 -13.87 15.26
N LEU A 94 4.99 -12.89 14.55
CA LEU A 94 4.60 -11.48 14.68
C LEU A 94 3.12 -11.27 14.33
N VAL A 95 2.68 -11.83 13.20
CA VAL A 95 1.29 -11.72 12.76
C VAL A 95 0.35 -12.39 13.75
N HIS A 96 0.64 -13.64 14.13
CA HIS A 96 -0.24 -14.41 15.00
C HIS A 96 -0.35 -13.80 16.40
N ARG A 97 0.74 -13.24 16.94
CA ARG A 97 0.76 -12.73 18.32
C ARG A 97 0.19 -11.33 18.48
N PHE A 98 0.42 -10.44 17.52
CA PHE A 98 0.15 -9.00 17.67
C PHE A 98 -1.00 -8.46 16.82
N ALA A 99 -1.17 -8.95 15.59
CA ALA A 99 -2.20 -8.48 14.67
C ALA A 99 -2.66 -9.62 13.73
N PRO A 100 -3.57 -10.51 14.17
CA PRO A 100 -4.07 -11.60 13.34
C PRO A 100 -4.78 -11.10 12.06
N GLU A 101 -5.33 -9.89 12.08
CA GLU A 101 -5.88 -9.20 10.92
C GLU A 101 -4.83 -8.86 9.85
N ALA A 102 -3.54 -8.90 10.17
CA ALA A 102 -2.45 -8.69 9.23
C ALA A 102 -2.09 -9.96 8.44
N ALA A 103 -2.81 -11.07 8.61
CA ALA A 103 -2.56 -12.31 7.89
C ALA A 103 -2.90 -12.22 6.39
N GLY A 104 -2.20 -13.01 5.58
CA GLY A 104 -2.46 -13.15 4.15
C GLY A 104 -2.23 -11.87 3.34
N SER A 105 -3.03 -11.68 2.28
CA SER A 105 -2.91 -10.51 1.39
C SER A 105 -3.21 -9.20 2.12
N GLY A 106 -4.31 -9.15 2.88
CA GLY A 106 -4.77 -7.91 3.53
C GLY A 106 -5.67 -7.04 2.64
N ILE A 107 -5.80 -7.33 1.33
CA ILE A 107 -6.79 -6.68 0.46
C ILE A 107 -8.23 -6.88 0.97
N PRO A 108 -8.66 -8.11 1.37
CA PRO A 108 -10.01 -8.31 1.91
C PRO A 108 -10.28 -7.54 3.21
N GLU A 109 -9.23 -7.22 3.98
CA GLU A 109 -9.35 -6.40 5.20
C GLU A 109 -9.62 -4.94 4.85
N ILE A 110 -8.97 -4.42 3.81
CA ILE A 110 -9.21 -3.06 3.31
C ILE A 110 -10.57 -2.97 2.61
N GLU A 111 -10.96 -3.97 1.83
CA GLU A 111 -12.30 -4.05 1.23
C GLU A 111 -13.39 -4.12 2.30
N GLY A 112 -13.23 -5.01 3.28
CA GLY A 112 -14.15 -5.09 4.42
C GLY A 112 -14.18 -3.81 5.26
N ALA A 113 -13.09 -3.05 5.31
CA ALA A 113 -13.07 -1.74 5.96
C ALA A 113 -13.80 -0.65 5.18
N MET A 114 -13.75 -0.68 3.84
CA MET A 114 -14.56 0.21 2.99
C MET A 114 -16.05 -0.09 3.14
N ASP A 115 -16.42 -1.34 3.37
CA ASP A 115 -17.81 -1.72 3.58
C ASP A 115 -18.22 -1.61 5.07
N ASN A 116 -17.38 -1.01 5.93
CA ASN A 116 -17.58 -0.84 7.39
C ASN A 116 -17.78 -2.16 8.17
N ILE A 117 -17.40 -3.31 7.60
CA ILE A 117 -17.51 -4.65 8.20
C ILE A 117 -16.30 -4.96 9.09
N ARG A 118 -15.10 -4.48 8.69
CA ARG A 118 -13.83 -4.79 9.37
C ARG A 118 -13.14 -3.53 9.89
N PRO A 119 -12.64 -3.53 11.14
CA PRO A 119 -11.93 -2.38 11.69
C PRO A 119 -10.45 -2.34 11.25
N VAL A 120 -9.95 -1.16 10.90
CA VAL A 120 -8.53 -0.95 10.58
C VAL A 120 -7.76 -0.44 11.81
N ARG A 121 -7.06 -1.35 12.49
CA ARG A 121 -6.21 -1.04 13.66
C ARG A 121 -4.80 -0.66 13.22
N TRP A 122 -4.66 0.52 12.61
CA TRP A 122 -3.42 0.96 11.96
C TRP A 122 -2.17 0.87 12.85
N TRP A 123 -2.29 1.16 14.14
CA TRP A 123 -1.17 1.13 15.10
C TRP A 123 -0.59 -0.26 15.34
N ARG A 124 -1.39 -1.33 15.16
CA ARG A 124 -0.93 -2.72 15.22
C ARG A 124 -0.55 -3.25 13.85
N VAL A 125 -1.40 -2.99 12.86
CA VAL A 125 -1.26 -3.56 11.52
C VAL A 125 -0.01 -3.04 10.81
N LEU A 126 0.30 -1.75 10.89
CA LEU A 126 1.47 -1.19 10.20
C LEU A 126 2.79 -1.85 10.59
N PRO A 127 3.21 -1.84 11.88
CA PRO A 127 4.48 -2.46 12.26
C PRO A 127 4.45 -3.97 12.03
N VAL A 128 3.35 -4.65 12.37
CA VAL A 128 3.26 -6.11 12.24
C VAL A 128 3.31 -6.55 10.79
N LYS A 129 2.60 -5.87 9.89
CA LYS A 129 2.60 -6.20 8.45
C LYS A 129 3.95 -5.88 7.82
N PHE A 130 4.59 -4.79 8.23
CA PHE A 130 5.91 -4.40 7.73
C PHE A 130 6.98 -5.42 8.12
N PHE A 131 7.17 -5.69 9.42
CA PHE A 131 8.20 -6.63 9.88
C PHE A 131 7.84 -8.09 9.58
N GLY A 132 6.56 -8.45 9.72
CA GLY A 132 6.08 -9.79 9.38
C GLY A 132 6.22 -10.11 7.90
N GLY A 133 5.83 -9.15 7.04
CA GLY A 133 6.01 -9.25 5.59
C GLY A 133 7.48 -9.24 5.17
N MET A 134 8.34 -8.48 5.87
CA MET A 134 9.78 -8.48 5.64
C MET A 134 10.38 -9.87 5.86
N GLY A 135 10.03 -10.55 6.95
CA GLY A 135 10.46 -11.93 7.22
C GLY A 135 9.90 -12.95 6.23
N ALA A 136 8.60 -12.85 5.91
CA ALA A 136 7.93 -13.80 5.01
C ALA A 136 8.39 -13.66 3.54
N LEU A 137 8.53 -12.43 3.02
CA LEU A 137 9.02 -12.21 1.64
C LEU A 137 10.54 -12.36 1.57
N GLY A 138 11.27 -11.91 2.59
CA GLY A 138 12.73 -12.04 2.67
C GLY A 138 13.22 -13.49 2.77
N SER A 139 12.39 -14.40 3.29
CA SER A 139 12.64 -15.84 3.28
C SER A 139 12.43 -16.51 1.92
N GLY A 140 12.05 -15.77 0.88
CA GLY A 140 11.87 -16.29 -0.47
C GLY A 140 10.61 -17.12 -0.68
N MET A 141 9.59 -16.95 0.19
CA MET A 141 8.28 -17.55 -0.06
C MET A 141 7.64 -17.00 -1.34
N VAL A 142 6.83 -17.82 -2.00
CA VAL A 142 6.09 -17.44 -3.21
C VAL A 142 4.88 -16.57 -2.83
N LEU A 143 5.16 -15.31 -2.52
CA LEU A 143 4.17 -14.31 -2.11
C LEU A 143 4.40 -12.99 -2.84
N GLY A 144 3.31 -12.26 -3.08
CA GLY A 144 3.37 -10.91 -3.65
C GLY A 144 3.53 -9.84 -2.56
N ARG A 145 4.23 -8.76 -2.90
CA ARG A 145 4.33 -7.54 -2.07
C ARG A 145 3.09 -6.64 -2.16
N GLU A 146 2.25 -6.86 -3.17
CA GLU A 146 1.06 -6.06 -3.48
C GLU A 146 0.09 -5.98 -2.29
N GLY A 147 -0.33 -7.13 -1.77
CA GLY A 147 -1.23 -7.20 -0.62
C GLY A 147 -0.72 -6.43 0.61
N PRO A 148 0.50 -6.73 1.11
CA PRO A 148 1.10 -6.00 2.22
C PRO A 148 1.14 -4.49 2.01
N THR A 149 1.56 -4.02 0.84
CA THR A 149 1.62 -2.58 0.54
C THR A 149 0.25 -1.92 0.50
N VAL A 150 -0.78 -2.59 -0.02
CA VAL A 150 -2.16 -2.09 -0.01
C VAL A 150 -2.70 -1.98 1.41
N GLN A 151 -2.52 -3.02 2.24
CA GLN A 151 -3.01 -3.01 3.61
C GLN A 151 -2.30 -1.96 4.46
N MET A 152 -0.98 -1.81 4.31
CA MET A 152 -0.23 -0.75 4.96
C MET A 152 -0.65 0.64 4.46
N GLY A 153 -0.86 0.80 3.15
CA GLY A 153 -1.35 2.05 2.58
C GLY A 153 -2.72 2.45 3.11
N GLY A 154 -3.68 1.51 3.15
CA GLY A 154 -5.00 1.75 3.75
C GLY A 154 -4.92 2.06 5.26
N ALA A 155 -4.01 1.41 5.98
CA ALA A 155 -3.74 1.72 7.38
C ALA A 155 -3.15 3.14 7.59
N VAL A 156 -2.31 3.63 6.68
CA VAL A 156 -1.85 5.03 6.66
C VAL A 156 -3.02 5.99 6.41
N GLY A 157 -3.90 5.66 5.46
CA GLY A 157 -5.12 6.43 5.22
C GLY A 157 -5.99 6.55 6.47
N ARG A 158 -6.13 5.43 7.19
CA ARG A 158 -6.83 5.41 8.47
C ARG A 158 -6.13 6.22 9.56
N MET A 159 -4.81 6.11 9.67
CA MET A 159 -4.00 6.87 10.62
C MET A 159 -4.21 8.37 10.45
N ILE A 160 -4.12 8.89 9.22
CA ILE A 160 -4.36 10.31 8.94
C ILE A 160 -5.80 10.70 9.27
N SER A 161 -6.77 9.88 8.91
CA SER A 161 -8.16 10.14 9.27
C SER A 161 -8.38 10.25 10.79
N ASP A 162 -7.76 9.38 11.58
CA ASP A 162 -7.88 9.41 13.04
C ASP A 162 -7.13 10.61 13.65
N ILE A 163 -5.93 10.95 13.13
CA ILE A 163 -5.13 12.12 13.57
C ILE A 163 -5.89 13.43 13.34
N PHE A 164 -6.45 13.61 12.14
CA PHE A 164 -7.22 14.80 11.79
C PHE A 164 -8.68 14.74 12.28
N ARG A 165 -9.06 13.68 13.01
CA ARG A 165 -10.39 13.48 13.62
C ARG A 165 -11.52 13.67 12.62
N VAL A 166 -11.35 13.13 11.42
CA VAL A 166 -12.35 13.19 10.35
C VAL A 166 -13.62 12.45 10.81
N LYS A 167 -14.74 13.16 10.88
CA LYS A 167 -16.05 12.62 11.33
C LYS A 167 -16.88 12.06 10.19
N ASP A 168 -16.64 12.55 8.98
CA ASP A 168 -17.38 12.17 7.78
C ASP A 168 -16.90 10.80 7.26
N ASP A 169 -17.84 9.89 7.05
CA ASP A 169 -17.54 8.52 6.63
C ASP A 169 -17.06 8.47 5.17
N ASP A 170 -17.65 9.30 4.29
CA ASP A 170 -17.24 9.41 2.89
C ASP A 170 -15.78 9.87 2.76
N THR A 171 -15.38 10.85 3.58
CA THR A 171 -14.00 11.35 3.64
C THR A 171 -13.06 10.28 4.21
N ARG A 172 -13.47 9.54 5.26
CA ARG A 172 -12.70 8.41 5.80
C ARG A 172 -12.44 7.34 4.76
N HIS A 173 -13.48 6.97 4.01
CA HIS A 173 -13.41 5.98 2.94
C HIS A 173 -12.52 6.45 1.80
N SER A 174 -12.63 7.74 1.44
CA SER A 174 -11.77 8.36 0.43
C SER A 174 -10.29 8.34 0.82
N LEU A 175 -9.97 8.63 2.08
CA LEU A 175 -8.59 8.57 2.60
C LEU A 175 -8.06 7.14 2.67
N LEU A 176 -8.87 6.18 3.13
CA LEU A 176 -8.52 4.77 3.19
C LEU A 176 -8.25 4.21 1.78
N ALA A 177 -9.13 4.51 0.82
CA ALA A 177 -8.97 4.12 -0.58
C ALA A 177 -7.75 4.80 -1.24
N SER A 178 -7.53 6.09 -0.96
CA SER A 178 -6.36 6.84 -1.44
C SER A 178 -5.04 6.23 -0.93
N GLY A 179 -5.00 5.83 0.34
CA GLY A 179 -3.84 5.14 0.92
C GLY A 179 -3.60 3.77 0.30
N ALA A 180 -4.66 2.98 0.12
CA ALA A 180 -4.59 1.69 -0.56
C ALA A 180 -4.06 1.83 -2.01
N ALA A 181 -4.55 2.84 -2.75
CA ALA A 181 -4.07 3.15 -4.10
C ALA A 181 -2.59 3.57 -4.11
N GLY A 182 -2.18 4.43 -3.16
CA GLY A 182 -0.78 4.86 -3.03
C GLY A 182 0.17 3.70 -2.71
N GLY A 183 -0.27 2.78 -1.83
CA GLY A 183 0.45 1.54 -1.52
C GLY A 183 0.60 0.64 -2.74
N LEU A 184 -0.48 0.44 -3.51
CA LEU A 184 -0.47 -0.35 -4.73
C LEU A 184 0.43 0.25 -5.82
N ALA A 185 0.41 1.57 -5.98
CA ALA A 185 1.28 2.29 -6.92
C ALA A 185 2.76 2.10 -6.57
N ALA A 186 3.10 2.09 -5.27
CA ALA A 186 4.45 1.77 -4.80
C ALA A 186 4.82 0.30 -5.08
N ALA A 187 3.89 -0.64 -4.92
CA ALA A 187 4.13 -2.07 -5.16
C ALA A 187 4.50 -2.39 -6.61
N PHE A 188 3.76 -1.82 -7.55
CA PHE A 188 3.95 -2.07 -8.98
C PHE A 188 4.95 -1.14 -9.65
N ASN A 189 5.44 -0.13 -8.91
CA ASN A 189 6.29 0.89 -9.48
C ASN A 189 5.66 1.58 -10.71
N ALA A 190 4.32 1.61 -10.72
CA ALA A 190 3.51 1.99 -11.87
C ALA A 190 2.18 2.57 -11.36
N PRO A 191 1.92 3.87 -11.57
CA PRO A 191 0.67 4.48 -11.12
C PRO A 191 -0.53 4.06 -11.98
N LEU A 192 -0.35 3.78 -13.29
CA LEU A 192 -1.45 3.43 -14.20
C LEU A 192 -2.16 2.11 -13.87
N PRO A 193 -1.47 0.98 -13.59
CA PRO A 193 -2.13 -0.26 -13.17
C PRO A 193 -2.85 -0.12 -11.83
N ALA A 194 -2.28 0.64 -10.88
CA ALA A 194 -2.89 0.91 -9.59
C ALA A 194 -4.19 1.74 -9.72
N LEU A 195 -4.21 2.71 -10.64
CA LEU A 195 -5.40 3.50 -10.99
C LEU A 195 -6.51 2.65 -11.62
N CYS A 196 -6.17 1.72 -12.52
CA CYS A 196 -7.16 0.83 -13.14
C CYS A 196 -7.79 -0.13 -12.13
N LEU A 197 -6.98 -0.75 -11.25
CA LEU A 197 -7.44 -1.70 -10.24
C LEU A 197 -8.38 -1.06 -9.20
N LEU A 198 -8.19 0.22 -8.85
CA LEU A 198 -9.05 0.95 -7.90
C LEU A 198 -10.04 1.93 -8.56
N SER A 199 -10.14 1.97 -9.89
CA SER A 199 -10.98 2.90 -10.66
C SER A 199 -12.47 2.88 -10.27
N LYS A 200 -12.96 1.79 -9.69
CA LYS A 200 -14.33 1.69 -9.16
C LYS A 200 -14.55 2.45 -7.84
N ARG A 201 -13.49 2.80 -7.09
CA ARG A 201 -13.59 3.31 -5.71
C ARG A 201 -12.67 4.51 -5.35
N CYS A 202 -11.85 5.05 -6.28
CA CYS A 202 -10.92 6.17 -5.98
C CYS A 202 -11.20 7.47 -6.75
N VAL A 203 -10.79 8.60 -6.15
CA VAL A 203 -10.70 9.93 -6.79
C VAL A 203 -9.47 9.96 -7.71
N LEU A 204 -9.71 10.22 -9.00
CA LEU A 204 -8.92 9.77 -10.15
C LEU A 204 -7.52 10.42 -10.36
N SER A 205 -7.15 11.48 -9.64
CA SER A 205 -6.04 12.37 -10.07
C SER A 205 -4.75 12.31 -9.23
N PHE A 206 -4.80 11.92 -7.95
CA PHE A 206 -3.69 12.20 -7.01
C PHE A 206 -2.70 11.07 -6.76
N ALA A 207 -3.06 9.80 -7.01
CA ALA A 207 -2.17 8.66 -6.80
C ALA A 207 -0.87 8.75 -7.67
N THR A 208 -0.97 9.37 -8.85
CA THR A 208 0.13 9.52 -9.81
C THR A 208 1.22 10.47 -9.31
N HIS A 209 0.85 11.62 -8.74
CA HIS A 209 1.79 12.60 -8.22
C HIS A 209 2.45 12.12 -6.91
N SER A 210 1.69 11.50 -6.01
CA SER A 210 2.21 10.97 -4.75
C SER A 210 3.24 9.85 -4.96
N TYR A 211 3.04 8.98 -5.95
CA TYR A 211 4.03 7.95 -6.34
C TYR A 211 5.35 8.58 -6.81
N LEU A 212 5.30 9.57 -7.72
CA LEU A 212 6.51 10.19 -8.27
C LEU A 212 7.36 10.84 -7.17
N PHE A 213 6.70 11.55 -6.24
CA PHE A 213 7.36 12.17 -5.09
C PHE A 213 7.95 11.14 -4.11
N ALA A 214 7.21 10.06 -3.79
CA ALA A 214 7.71 8.98 -2.94
C ALA A 214 8.89 8.22 -3.57
N ARG A 215 8.90 8.05 -4.90
CA ARG A 215 10.01 7.45 -5.65
C ARG A 215 11.24 8.34 -5.68
N LEU A 216 11.09 9.65 -5.86
CA LEU A 216 12.21 10.59 -5.85
C LEU A 216 12.86 10.69 -4.47
N SER A 217 12.06 10.77 -3.42
CA SER A 217 12.53 10.82 -2.02
C SER A 217 13.17 9.49 -1.59
N SER A 218 12.63 8.36 -2.02
CA SER A 218 13.24 7.05 -1.79
C SER A 218 14.49 6.81 -2.63
N LEU A 219 14.58 7.24 -3.90
CA LEU A 219 15.80 7.17 -4.72
C LEU A 219 16.94 7.97 -4.10
N GLN A 220 16.64 9.16 -3.57
CA GLN A 220 17.62 9.97 -2.85
C GLN A 220 18.08 9.28 -1.56
N SER A 221 17.14 8.74 -0.77
CA SER A 221 17.46 7.99 0.45
C SER A 221 18.22 6.69 0.16
N CYS A 222 17.88 6.00 -0.94
CA CYS A 222 18.52 4.76 -1.35
C CYS A 222 19.93 5.01 -1.87
N ARG A 223 20.20 6.12 -2.60
CA ARG A 223 21.57 6.52 -2.93
C ARG A 223 22.39 6.78 -1.67
N THR A 224 21.84 7.49 -0.69
CA THR A 224 22.52 7.74 0.58
C THR A 224 22.75 6.46 1.40
N LEU A 225 21.75 5.57 1.47
CA LEU A 225 21.85 4.31 2.20
C LEU A 225 22.80 3.32 1.51
N TYR A 226 22.74 3.20 0.19
CA TYR A 226 23.65 2.35 -0.58
C TYR A 226 25.08 2.89 -0.53
N PHE A 227 25.26 4.21 -0.52
CA PHE A 227 26.56 4.85 -0.29
C PHE A 227 27.08 4.58 1.13
N ALA A 228 26.22 4.65 2.14
CA ALA A 228 26.57 4.33 3.53
C ALA A 228 26.92 2.84 3.73
N ILE A 229 26.15 1.92 3.13
CA ILE A 229 26.41 0.47 3.18
C ILE A 229 27.67 0.12 2.38
N SER A 230 27.88 0.72 1.21
CA SER A 230 29.10 0.57 0.40
C SER A 230 30.35 1.09 1.12
N MET A 231 30.23 2.19 1.85
CA MET A 231 31.28 2.71 2.75
C MET A 231 31.54 1.76 3.92
N ALA A 232 30.51 1.15 4.50
CA ALA A 232 30.65 0.20 5.61
C ALA A 232 31.28 -1.14 5.19
N LYS A 233 31.07 -1.58 3.95
CA LYS A 233 31.66 -2.82 3.38
C LYS A 233 33.09 -2.63 2.83
N ARG A 234 33.61 -1.39 2.82
CA ARG A 234 34.99 -1.03 2.40
C ARG A 234 35.98 -0.85 3.56
N ARG A 235 35.55 -1.07 4.81
CA ARG A 235 36.43 -1.28 5.97
C ARG A 235 36.51 -2.76 6.26
#